data_AF-G6FUF1-F1
#
_entry.id   AF-G6FUF1-F1
#
_cell.length_a   1.000
_cell.length_b   1.000
_cell.length_c   1.000
_cell.angle_alpha   90.00
_cell.angle_beta   90.00
_cell.angle_gamma   90.00
#
_symmetry.space_group_name_H-M   'P 1'
#
loop_
_entity.id
_entity.type
_entity.pdbx_description
1 polymer ?
#
loop_
_entity_poly.entity_id
_entity_poly.type
_entity_poly.pdbx_seq_one_letter_code
_entity_poly.pdbx_strand_id
1 'polypeptide(L)'
;MSLCVNPGCRNPHNLDRAEICSSCGSQLLLRMRYRPIRILGKGTFGQTLLAIDEDIPSRPYCAVKQFHFSSPHPDVLDLVQELILLL
;
A
#
# COMPACT_ATOMS: atom_id res chain seq x y z
N MET A 1 0.45 1.53 -13.79
CA MET A 1 0.70 0.18 -13.24
C MET A 1 0.37 0.20 -11.75
N SER A 2 -0.28 -0.82 -11.20
CA SER A 2 -0.63 -0.85 -9.76
C SER A 2 0.30 -1.80 -9.00
N LEU A 3 0.76 -1.40 -7.81
CA LEU A 3 1.63 -2.19 -6.95
C LEU A 3 0.84 -2.75 -5.77
N CYS A 4 0.86 -4.07 -5.61
CA CYS A 4 0.36 -4.74 -4.40
C CYS A 4 1.32 -4.51 -3.24
N VAL A 5 0.79 -4.10 -2.09
CA VAL A 5 1.57 -3.82 -0.87
C VAL A 5 1.49 -4.95 0.16
N ASN A 6 0.82 -6.06 -0.17
CA ASN A 6 0.81 -7.23 0.71
C ASN A 6 2.21 -7.87 0.76
N PRO A 7 2.85 -7.96 1.94
CA PRO A 7 4.19 -8.53 2.09
C PRO A 7 4.32 -9.99 1.61
N GLY A 8 3.23 -10.76 1.65
CA GLY A 8 3.19 -12.15 1.19
C GLY A 8 2.96 -12.32 -0.32
N CYS A 9 2.84 -11.23 -1.08
CA CYS A 9 2.56 -11.30 -2.52
C CYS A 9 3.81 -11.69 -3.32
N ARG A 10 3.72 -12.79 -4.09
CA ARG A 10 4.83 -13.28 -4.93
C ARG A 10 4.99 -12.50 -6.23
N ASN A 11 3.90 -11.94 -6.76
CA ASN A 11 3.92 -11.09 -7.94
C ASN A 11 3.12 -9.79 -7.70
N PRO A 12 3.78 -8.70 -7.26
CA PRO A 12 3.09 -7.51 -6.81
C PRO A 12 2.67 -6.56 -7.94
N HIS A 13 3.06 -6.82 -9.19
CA HIS A 13 2.76 -5.93 -10.31
C HIS A 13 1.42 -6.30 -10.96
N ASN A 14 0.55 -5.30 -11.08
CA ASN A 14 -0.78 -5.47 -11.61
C ASN A 14 -1.06 -4.41 -12.68
N LEU A 15 -2.05 -4.71 -13.53
CA LEU A 15 -2.54 -3.78 -14.54
C LEU A 15 -2.99 -2.44 -13.91
N ASP A 16 -3.01 -1.41 -14.75
CA ASP A 16 -3.54 -0.11 -14.40
C ASP A 16 -5.00 -0.23 -13.98
N ARG A 17 -5.35 0.44 -12.88
CA ARG A 17 -6.72 0.49 -12.34
C ARG A 17 -7.30 -0.84 -11.83
N ALA A 18 -6.54 -1.94 -11.83
CA ALA A 18 -6.99 -3.16 -11.16
C ALA A 18 -7.32 -2.86 -9.68
N GLU A 19 -8.46 -3.32 -9.19
CA GLU A 19 -8.89 -3.13 -7.81
C GLU A 19 -8.37 -4.23 -6.87
N ILE A 20 -8.17 -5.43 -7.42
CA ILE A 20 -7.75 -6.64 -6.72
C ILE A 20 -6.47 -7.16 -7.36
N CYS A 21 -5.51 -7.59 -6.53
CA CYS A 21 -4.27 -8.18 -7.00
C CYS A 21 -4.51 -9.55 -7.62
N SER A 22 -4.09 -9.74 -8.87
CA SER A 22 -4.24 -11.02 -9.58
C SER A 22 -3.39 -12.15 -8.99
N SER A 23 -2.37 -11.83 -8.19
CA SER A 23 -1.47 -12.83 -7.59
C SER A 23 -1.89 -13.31 -6.21
N CYS A 24 -2.56 -12.48 -5.40
CA CYS A 24 -2.85 -12.82 -3.99
C CYS A 24 -4.25 -12.42 -3.51
N GLY A 25 -5.07 -11.78 -4.35
CA GLY A 25 -6.45 -11.40 -4.01
C GLY A 25 -6.58 -10.19 -3.07
N SER A 26 -5.47 -9.56 -2.64
CA SER A 26 -5.54 -8.35 -1.81
C SER A 26 -6.05 -7.14 -2.58
N GLN A 27 -6.75 -6.22 -1.89
CA GLN A 27 -7.11 -4.93 -2.45
C GLN A 27 -5.85 -4.12 -2.82
N LEU A 28 -5.90 -3.43 -3.95
CA LEU A 28 -4.80 -2.63 -4.48
C LEU A 28 -4.88 -1.14 -4.09
N LEU A 29 -6.08 -0.66 -3.72
CA LEU A 29 -6.26 0.70 -3.23
C LEU A 29 -6.13 0.75 -1.71
N LEU A 30 -5.25 1.62 -1.23
CA LEU A 30 -5.10 1.89 0.19
C LEU A 30 -6.18 2.88 0.61
N ARG A 31 -6.92 2.55 1.67
CA ARG A 31 -8.09 3.34 2.12
C ARG A 31 -9.10 3.63 0.99
N MET A 32 -9.20 2.76 -0.02
CA MET A 32 -10.03 2.94 -1.22
C MET A 32 -9.71 4.20 -2.05
N ARG A 33 -8.55 4.82 -1.85
CA ARG A 33 -8.19 6.13 -2.42
C ARG A 33 -6.83 6.17 -3.08
N TYR A 34 -5.81 5.67 -2.40
CA TYR A 34 -4.42 5.80 -2.87
C TYR A 34 -4.01 4.55 -3.63
N ARG A 35 -3.54 4.71 -4.86
CA ARG A 35 -3.03 3.63 -5.70
C ARG A 35 -1.50 3.59 -5.65
N PRO A 36 -0.88 2.63 -4.94
CA PRO A 36 0.58 2.48 -4.95
C PRO A 36 1.06 2.10 -6.34
N ILE A 37 2.15 2.71 -6.78
CA ILE A 37 2.76 2.43 -8.08
C ILE A 37 4.24 2.04 -7.98
N ARG A 38 4.93 2.45 -6.91
CA ARG A 38 6.36 2.17 -6.70
C ARG A 38 6.75 2.33 -5.23
N ILE A 39 7.75 1.57 -4.78
CA ILE A 39 8.40 1.78 -3.47
C ILE A 39 9.47 2.87 -3.60
N LEU A 40 9.40 3.90 -2.77
CA LEU A 40 10.39 4.98 -2.68
C LEU A 40 11.50 4.64 -1.67
N GLY A 41 11.17 3.95 -0.59
CA GLY A 41 12.13 3.55 0.42
C GLY A 41 11.55 2.57 1.44
N LYS A 42 12.42 1.82 2.11
CA LYS A 42 12.08 0.92 3.22
C LYS A 42 12.97 1.27 4.41
N GLY A 43 12.40 1.22 5.61
CA GLY A 43 13.10 1.45 6.86
C GLY A 43 12.51 0.62 7.99
N THR A 44 13.07 0.78 9.18
CA THR A 44 12.70 -0.01 10.36
C THR A 44 11.23 0.08 10.72
N PHE A 45 10.60 1.23 10.45
CA PHE A 45 9.20 1.49 10.81
C PHE A 45 8.21 1.21 9.68
N GLY A 46 8.68 0.76 8.50
CA GLY A 46 7.80 0.55 7.36
C GLY A 46 8.38 0.92 6.01
N GLN A 47 7.52 1.25 5.07
CA GLN A 47 7.89 1.61 3.71
C GLN A 47 7.19 2.89 3.24
N THR A 48 7.90 3.65 2.42
CA THR A 48 7.36 4.82 1.71
C THR A 48 7.09 4.43 0.28
N LEU A 49 5.89 4.73 -0.20
CA LEU A 49 5.38 4.39 -1.52
C LEU A 49 5.12 5.67 -2.31
N LEU A 50 5.40 5.65 -3.60
CA LEU A 50 4.80 6.57 -4.55
C LEU A 50 3.42 6.04 -4.89
N ALA A 51 2.40 6.87 -4.74
CA ALA A 51 1.03 6.54 -5.07
C ALA A 51 0.37 7.65 -5.90
N ILE A 52 -0.79 7.33 -6.45
CA ILE A 52 -1.71 8.27 -7.07
C ILE A 52 -2.89 8.44 -6.13
N ASP A 53 -3.27 9.68 -5.83
CA ASP A 53 -4.51 10.00 -5.12
C ASP A 53 -5.68 9.96 -6.11
N GLU A 54 -6.53 8.93 -6.04
CA GLU A 54 -7.63 8.76 -6.99
C GLU A 54 -8.87 9.61 -6.65
N ASP A 55 -8.95 10.16 -5.44
CA ASP A 55 -10.07 11.03 -5.02
C ASP A 55 -9.93 12.46 -5.57
N ILE A 56 -8.72 12.88 -5.91
CA ILE A 56 -8.47 14.21 -6.49
C ILE A 56 -8.57 14.13 -8.01
N PRO A 57 -9.38 14.98 -8.69
CA PRO A 57 -9.60 14.90 -10.14
C PRO A 57 -8.33 14.96 -10.99
N SER A 58 -7.31 15.71 -10.56
CA SER A 58 -6.02 15.81 -11.25
C SER A 58 -5.13 14.57 -11.07
N ARG A 59 -5.53 13.61 -10.22
CA ARG A 59 -4.81 12.37 -9.90
C ARG A 59 -3.34 12.63 -9.58
N PRO A 60 -3.05 13.51 -8.60
CA PRO A 60 -1.68 13.88 -8.28
C PRO A 60 -0.92 12.68 -7.73
N TYR A 61 0.39 12.69 -7.97
CA TYR A 61 1.30 11.80 -7.25
C TYR A 61 1.44 12.25 -5.80
N CYS A 62 1.46 11.30 -4.88
CA CYS A 62 1.67 11.54 -3.46
C CYS A 62 2.60 10.47 -2.87
N ALA A 63 3.25 10.79 -1.76
CA ALA A 63 3.94 9.80 -0.96
C ALA A 63 2.97 9.18 0.05
N VAL A 64 2.98 7.86 0.18
CA VAL A 64 2.24 7.12 1.22
C VAL A 64 3.23 6.38 2.10
N LYS A 65 3.24 6.68 3.40
CA LYS A 65 4.01 5.93 4.38
C LYS A 65 3.16 4.81 4.99
N GLN A 66 3.55 3.57 4.77
CA GLN A 66 2.93 2.40 5.38
C GLN A 66 3.80 1.94 6.54
N PHE A 67 3.22 1.85 7.73
CA PHE A 67 3.93 1.40 8.93
C PHE A 67 3.76 -0.11 9.15
N HIS A 68 4.82 -0.78 9.58
CA HIS A 68 4.77 -2.18 10.01
C HIS A 68 5.04 -2.21 11.52
N PHE A 69 4.06 -2.64 12.30
CA PHE A 69 4.21 -2.87 13.74
C PHE A 69 4.12 -4.38 13.99
N SER A 70 5.22 -4.99 14.42
CA SER A 70 5.22 -6.38 14.88
C SER A 70 4.88 -6.41 16.37
N SER A 71 3.74 -6.99 16.71
CA SER A 71 3.41 -7.32 18.10
C SER A 71 4.01 -8.70 18.45
N PRO A 72 4.67 -8.88 19.60
CA PRO A 72 5.12 -10.19 20.08
C PRO A 72 3.95 -11.08 20.57
N HIS A 73 2.75 -10.53 20.72
CA HIS A 73 1.56 -11.28 21.10
C HIS A 73 0.77 -11.72 19.85
N PRO A 74 0.65 -13.04 19.59
CA PRO A 74 -0.04 -13.56 18.40
C PRO A 74 -1.55 -13.27 18.39
N ASP A 75 -2.14 -12.98 19.54
CA ASP A 75 -3.56 -12.59 19.68
C ASP A 75 -3.81 -11.13 19.27
N VAL A 76 -2.76 -10.32 19.16
CA VAL A 76 -2.80 -9.03 18.50
C VAL A 76 -2.49 -9.28 17.03
N LEU A 77 -3.42 -9.96 16.36
CA LEU A 77 -3.45 -10.14 14.91
C LEU A 77 -3.23 -8.77 14.28
N ASP A 78 -1.99 -8.53 13.82
CA ASP A 78 -1.47 -7.34 13.15
C ASP A 78 -2.47 -6.18 13.17
N LEU A 79 -2.59 -5.51 14.33
CA LEU A 79 -3.63 -4.51 14.58
C LEU A 79 -3.35 -3.25 13.77
N VAL A 80 -3.62 -3.38 12.48
CA VAL A 80 -4.40 -2.48 11.65
C VAL A 80 -3.76 -1.13 11.35
N GLN A 81 -3.41 -1.06 10.07
CA GLN A 81 -3.65 0.05 9.14
C GLN A 81 -2.81 1.30 9.29
N GLU A 82 -1.83 1.38 8.39
CA GLU A 82 -1.75 2.47 7.41
C GLU A 82 -2.11 3.84 7.99
N LEU A 83 -1.19 4.37 8.79
CA LEU A 83 -1.10 5.80 9.00
C LEU A 83 -0.56 6.43 7.71
N ILE A 84 -1.43 6.66 6.73
CA ILE A 84 -1.08 7.32 5.48
C ILE A 84 -0.82 8.78 5.80
N LEU A 85 0.45 9.13 6.01
CA LEU A 85 0.87 10.53 5.93
C LEU A 85 1.05 10.86 4.45
N LEU A 86 0.23 11.77 3.93
CA LEU A 86 0.51 12.47 2.68
C LEU A 86 1.57 13.52 2.98
N LEU A 87 2.81 13.26 2.55
CA LEU A 87 3.88 14.27 2.50
C LEU A 87 3.91 14.91 1.12
#